data_AF-F8S2Z1-F1
#
_entry.id   AF-F8S2Z1-F1
#
_cell.length_a   1.000
_cell.length_b   1.000
_cell.length_c   1.000
_cell.angle_alpha   90.00
_cell.angle_beta   90.00
_cell.angle_gamma   90.00
#
_symmetry.space_group_name_H-M   'P 1'
#
loop_
_entity.id
_entity.type
_entity.pdbx_description
1 polymer ?
#
loop_
_entity_poly.entity_id
_entity_poly.type
_entity_poly.pdbx_seq_one_letter_code
_entity_poly.pdbx_strand_id
1 'polypeptide(L)'
;MNRRDGAIHGLGLRPADHPYTADDPPPGWVLPPRALTFMALVGAHLPRVAQTVVNLGPTRSLGAELWLDQRLSSSASLSASYSWQGEPVILASESPFPPAELGLPPAHRLAAGATLDGPRFLGSASVNTATRAFWTDVLTSEYHGYSEGYTTVNGSFGVKWNQGEVTTLVTVTNLFNRSIQQHVFGDILQRTVVGEVRFSL
;
A
#
# COMPACT_ATOMS: atom_id res chain seq x y z
N MET A 1 3.58 -25.93 -0.72
CA MET A 1 3.58 -25.01 -1.87
C MET A 1 2.15 -24.97 -2.38
N ASN A 2 1.32 -24.07 -1.85
CA ASN A 2 -0.09 -23.96 -2.20
C ASN A 2 -0.29 -22.56 -2.78
N ARG A 3 -0.49 -22.47 -4.10
CA ARG A 3 -0.77 -21.22 -4.79
C ARG A 3 -2.15 -20.79 -4.30
N ARG A 4 -2.26 -19.67 -3.60
CA ARG A 4 -3.59 -19.13 -3.26
C ARG A 4 -4.15 -18.58 -4.56
N ASP A 5 -5.22 -19.19 -5.05
CA ASP A 5 -5.79 -18.95 -6.40
C ASP A 5 -6.53 -17.61 -6.53
N GLY A 6 -6.22 -16.62 -5.69
CA GLY A 6 -6.82 -15.27 -5.73
C GLY A 6 -8.32 -15.23 -5.43
N ALA A 7 -9.01 -16.37 -5.34
CA ALA A 7 -10.43 -16.42 -5.06
C ALA A 7 -10.68 -16.12 -3.58
N ILE A 8 -11.06 -14.89 -3.29
CA ILE A 8 -11.84 -14.60 -2.10
C ILE A 8 -13.22 -15.19 -2.37
N HIS A 9 -13.50 -16.36 -1.80
CA HIS A 9 -14.88 -16.68 -1.46
C HIS A 9 -15.29 -15.56 -0.52
N GLY A 10 -16.08 -14.61 -1.01
CA GLY A 10 -16.70 -13.63 -0.13
C GLY A 10 -17.21 -14.42 1.07
N LEU A 11 -16.97 -13.89 2.27
CA LEU A 11 -17.78 -14.29 3.41
C LEU A 11 -19.21 -13.94 3.00
N GLY A 12 -19.84 -14.82 2.22
CA GLY A 12 -21.25 -14.85 2.03
C GLY A 12 -21.73 -14.92 3.45
N LEU A 13 -22.30 -13.80 3.90
CA LEU A 13 -22.98 -13.69 5.18
C LEU A 13 -23.69 -15.01 5.35
N ARG A 14 -23.29 -15.77 6.37
CA ARG A 14 -23.96 -17.05 6.58
C ARG A 14 -25.43 -16.67 6.67
N PRO A 15 -26.36 -17.38 6.02
CA PRO A 15 -27.79 -17.09 6.11
C PRO A 15 -28.35 -17.08 7.56
N ALA A 16 -27.49 -17.32 8.56
CA ALA A 16 -27.74 -17.27 9.99
C ALA A 16 -27.46 -15.90 10.65
N ASP A 17 -27.08 -14.85 9.91
CA ASP A 17 -27.00 -13.49 10.49
C ASP A 17 -28.41 -12.90 10.63
N HIS A 18 -29.14 -13.37 11.65
CA HIS A 18 -30.49 -13.00 12.08
C HIS A 18 -31.02 -11.68 11.49
N PRO A 19 -31.71 -11.66 10.33
CA PRO A 19 -32.27 -10.42 9.80
C PRO A 19 -33.43 -9.94 10.67
N TYR A 20 -33.75 -8.65 10.61
CA TYR A 20 -35.00 -8.16 11.18
C TYR A 20 -36.20 -8.80 10.46
N THR A 21 -37.21 -9.20 11.22
CA THR A 21 -38.41 -9.86 10.71
C THR A 21 -39.67 -9.09 11.09
N ALA A 22 -40.83 -9.50 10.58
CA ALA A 22 -42.09 -8.91 11.01
C ALA A 22 -42.38 -9.14 12.52
N ASP A 23 -41.84 -10.22 13.09
CA ASP A 23 -42.00 -10.55 14.51
C ASP A 23 -40.98 -9.83 15.41
N ASP A 24 -39.91 -9.30 14.82
CA ASP A 24 -38.84 -8.58 15.50
C ASP A 24 -38.33 -7.46 14.59
N PRO A 25 -39.10 -6.36 14.43
CA PRO A 25 -38.74 -5.26 13.55
C PRO A 25 -37.61 -4.40 14.15
N PRO A 26 -36.91 -3.58 13.33
CA PRO A 26 -35.91 -2.66 13.83
C PRO A 26 -36.47 -1.73 14.93
N PRO A 27 -35.68 -1.38 15.97
CA PRO A 27 -36.09 -0.39 16.95
C PRO A 27 -36.51 0.92 16.27
N GLY A 28 -37.73 1.40 16.54
CA GLY A 28 -38.27 2.63 15.93
C GLY A 28 -38.78 2.48 14.49
N TRP A 29 -38.98 1.26 13.99
CA TRP A 29 -39.52 1.00 12.65
C TRP A 29 -40.90 1.64 12.45
N VAL A 30 -41.01 2.51 11.44
CA VAL A 30 -42.22 3.32 11.18
C VAL A 30 -43.20 2.67 10.21
N LEU A 31 -42.80 1.61 9.49
CA LEU A 31 -43.65 0.92 8.54
C LEU A 31 -44.36 -0.29 9.18
N PRO A 32 -45.47 -0.79 8.59
CA PRO A 32 -46.07 -2.04 9.04
C PRO A 32 -45.04 -3.20 9.00
N PRO A 33 -44.93 -4.05 10.03
CA PRO A 33 -43.92 -5.11 10.07
C PRO A 33 -43.94 -6.08 8.87
N ARG A 34 -45.13 -6.29 8.27
CA ARG A 34 -45.32 -7.04 7.01
C ARG A 34 -44.47 -6.52 5.83
N ALA A 35 -44.02 -5.27 5.86
CA ALA A 35 -43.10 -4.74 4.86
C ALA A 35 -41.78 -5.54 4.83
N LEU A 36 -41.30 -6.02 5.99
CA LEU A 36 -40.11 -6.85 6.10
C LEU A 36 -40.32 -8.24 5.48
N THR A 37 -41.52 -8.81 5.64
CA THR A 37 -41.91 -10.06 4.95
C THR A 37 -41.93 -9.88 3.44
N PHE A 38 -42.44 -8.75 2.94
CA PHE A 38 -42.46 -8.45 1.51
C PHE A 38 -41.05 -8.25 0.93
N MET A 39 -40.17 -7.56 1.67
CA MET A 39 -38.76 -7.44 1.28
C MET A 39 -38.09 -8.82 1.20
N ALA A 40 -38.33 -9.69 2.19
CA ALA A 40 -37.78 -11.04 2.20
C ALA A 40 -38.27 -11.89 1.00
N LEU A 41 -39.52 -11.72 0.57
CA LEU A 41 -40.08 -12.39 -0.61
C LEU A 41 -39.35 -12.03 -1.91
N VAL A 42 -38.76 -10.83 -2.00
CA VAL A 42 -37.94 -10.40 -3.15
C VAL A 42 -36.43 -10.58 -2.90
N GLY A 43 -36.05 -11.32 -1.86
CA GLY A 43 -34.66 -11.59 -1.50
C GLY A 43 -33.93 -10.42 -0.85
N ALA A 44 -34.65 -9.38 -0.42
CA ALA A 44 -34.08 -8.24 0.30
C ALA A 44 -34.26 -8.41 1.81
N HIS A 45 -33.17 -8.30 2.58
CA HIS A 45 -33.19 -8.46 4.03
C HIS A 45 -32.53 -7.27 4.71
N LEU A 46 -33.09 -6.81 5.83
CA LEU A 46 -32.43 -5.83 6.69
C LEU A 46 -31.58 -6.56 7.73
N PRO A 47 -30.24 -6.40 7.74
CA PRO A 47 -29.38 -7.04 8.70
C PRO A 47 -29.62 -6.47 10.11
N ARG A 48 -29.76 -7.35 11.11
CA ARG A 48 -29.90 -6.93 12.52
C ARG A 48 -28.58 -6.61 13.18
N VAL A 49 -27.54 -7.34 12.79
CA VAL A 49 -26.19 -7.14 13.27
C VAL A 49 -25.53 -6.19 12.27
N ALA A 50 -25.20 -4.97 12.72
CA ALA A 50 -24.30 -4.10 11.96
C ALA A 50 -22.98 -4.85 11.75
N GLN A 51 -22.31 -4.65 10.61
CA GLN A 51 -20.99 -5.22 10.34
C GLN A 51 -20.05 -4.94 11.51
N THR A 52 -19.91 -5.90 12.41
CA THR A 52 -19.14 -5.72 13.62
C THR A 52 -17.68 -5.77 13.19
N VAL A 53 -16.97 -4.66 13.41
CA VAL A 53 -15.51 -4.63 13.30
C VAL A 53 -14.98 -5.55 14.41
N VAL A 54 -14.77 -6.81 14.06
CA VAL A 54 -14.13 -7.77 14.94
C VAL A 54 -12.63 -7.52 14.89
N ASN A 55 -11.97 -7.56 16.04
CA ASN A 55 -10.52 -7.64 16.05
C ASN A 55 -10.15 -8.97 15.39
N LEU A 56 -9.56 -8.89 14.20
CA LEU A 56 -9.11 -10.06 13.48
C LEU A 56 -8.01 -10.76 14.28
N GLY A 57 -7.97 -12.09 14.18
CA GLY A 57 -6.99 -12.91 14.88
C GLY A 57 -5.54 -12.54 14.56
N PRO A 58 -4.59 -12.90 15.43
CA PRO A 58 -3.21 -12.46 15.29
C PRO A 58 -2.52 -13.09 14.06
N THR A 59 -1.67 -12.30 13.43
CA THR A 59 -0.74 -12.75 12.38
C THR A 59 0.70 -12.66 12.86
N ARG A 60 1.57 -13.55 12.38
CA ARG A 60 3.01 -13.49 12.61
C ARG A 60 3.75 -13.24 11.31
N SER A 61 4.55 -12.19 11.30
CA SER A 61 5.43 -11.85 10.18
C SER A 61 6.89 -12.15 10.53
N LEU A 62 7.67 -12.56 9.54
CA LEU A 62 9.12 -12.72 9.63
C LEU A 62 9.76 -11.84 8.57
N GLY A 63 10.86 -11.18 8.91
CA GLY A 63 11.58 -10.35 7.97
C GLY A 63 13.04 -10.15 8.37
N ALA A 64 13.79 -9.59 7.43
CA ALA A 64 15.18 -9.18 7.61
C ALA A 64 15.36 -7.82 6.95
N GLU A 65 16.08 -6.93 7.63
CA GLU A 65 16.38 -5.60 7.13
C GLU A 65 17.88 -5.35 7.20
N LEU A 66 18.40 -4.74 6.14
CA LEU A 66 19.78 -4.32 6.04
C LEU A 66 19.80 -2.86 5.61
N TRP A 67 20.68 -2.09 6.26
CA TRP A 67 20.92 -0.70 5.90
C TRP A 67 22.42 -0.42 5.92
N LEU A 68 22.87 0.37 4.96
CA LEU A 68 24.23 0.83 4.80
C LEU A 68 24.20 2.32 4.47
N ASP A 69 25.03 3.08 5.17
CA ASP A 69 25.37 4.45 4.80
C ASP A 69 26.88 4.59 4.92
N GLN A 70 27.48 5.12 3.85
CA GLN A 70 28.91 5.24 3.73
C GLN A 70 29.26 6.60 3.17
N ARG A 71 29.99 7.39 3.97
CA ARG A 71 30.70 8.56 3.48
C ARG A 71 31.96 8.10 2.72
N LEU A 72 32.05 8.45 1.44
CA LEU A 72 33.21 8.13 0.59
C LEU A 72 34.27 9.23 0.63
N SER A 73 33.83 10.49 0.75
CA SER A 73 34.71 11.66 0.82
C SER A 73 34.04 12.80 1.59
N SER A 74 34.67 13.98 1.64
CA SER A 74 34.03 15.16 2.20
C SER A 74 32.76 15.57 1.44
N SER A 75 32.64 15.20 0.15
CA SER A 75 31.58 15.62 -0.77
C SER A 75 30.73 14.47 -1.32
N ALA A 76 31.02 13.21 -1.01
CA ALA A 76 30.30 12.08 -1.60
C ALA A 76 29.87 11.06 -0.55
N SER A 77 28.66 10.53 -0.70
CA SER A 77 28.13 9.44 0.11
C SER A 77 27.36 8.42 -0.73
N LEU A 78 27.28 7.20 -0.21
CA LEU A 78 26.45 6.11 -0.70
C LEU A 78 25.49 5.69 0.39
N SER A 79 24.28 5.31 -0.01
CA SER A 79 23.31 4.67 0.88
C SER A 79 22.66 3.47 0.19
N ALA A 80 22.34 2.45 0.97
CA ALA A 80 21.57 1.32 0.51
C ALA A 80 20.69 0.79 1.65
N SER A 81 19.46 0.45 1.33
CA SER A 81 18.56 -0.29 2.20
C SER A 81 17.96 -1.46 1.44
N TYR A 82 17.81 -2.57 2.15
CA TYR A 82 17.15 -3.76 1.65
C TYR A 82 16.28 -4.34 2.75
N SER A 83 15.03 -4.63 2.44
CA SER A 83 14.12 -5.35 3.34
C SER A 83 13.58 -6.56 2.62
N TRP A 84 13.62 -7.70 3.31
CA TRP A 84 12.88 -8.89 2.97
C TRP A 84 11.82 -9.16 4.02
N GLN A 85 10.63 -9.54 3.59
CA GLN A 85 9.57 -10.02 4.47
C GLN A 85 8.94 -11.28 3.87
N GLY A 86 8.84 -12.31 4.70
CA GLY A 86 8.13 -13.53 4.39
C GLY A 86 6.62 -13.32 4.41
N GLU A 87 5.88 -14.25 3.81
CA GLU A 87 4.42 -14.27 3.90
C GLU A 87 3.97 -14.41 5.36
N PRO A 88 3.04 -13.57 5.85
CA PRO A 88 2.57 -13.67 7.22
C PRO A 88 1.80 -14.97 7.45
N VAL A 89 2.01 -15.55 8.63
CA VAL A 89 1.30 -16.74 9.10
C VAL A 89 0.14 -16.31 9.98
N ILE A 90 -1.07 -16.74 9.64
CA ILE A 90 -2.25 -16.55 10.48
C ILE A 90 -2.17 -17.54 11.63
N LEU A 91 -2.22 -17.04 12.86
CA LEU A 91 -2.15 -17.87 14.06
C LEU A 91 -3.55 -18.35 14.45
N ALA A 92 -3.62 -19.51 15.12
CA ALA A 92 -4.87 -20.03 15.64
C ALA A 92 -5.48 -19.05 16.65
N SER A 93 -6.78 -18.79 16.52
CA SER A 93 -7.57 -17.90 17.37
C SER A 93 -9.04 -18.30 17.27
N GLU A 94 -9.85 -17.91 18.26
CA GLU A 94 -11.31 -18.08 18.22
C GLU A 94 -11.96 -17.29 17.07
N SER A 95 -11.28 -16.24 16.59
CA SER A 95 -11.67 -15.45 15.42
C SER A 95 -10.47 -15.29 14.48
N PRO A 96 -10.07 -16.33 13.72
CA PRO A 96 -8.88 -16.29 12.89
C PRO A 96 -9.02 -15.26 11.76
N PHE A 97 -7.89 -14.64 11.39
CA PHE A 97 -7.84 -13.67 10.30
C PHE A 97 -8.22 -14.36 8.97
N PRO A 98 -9.21 -13.88 8.19
CA PRO A 98 -9.54 -14.44 6.88
C PRO A 98 -8.36 -14.29 5.90
N PRO A 99 -7.81 -15.37 5.32
CA PRO A 99 -6.64 -15.27 4.42
C PRO A 99 -6.82 -14.35 3.22
N ALA A 100 -8.08 -14.16 2.82
CA ALA A 100 -8.55 -13.29 1.75
C ALA A 100 -8.38 -11.79 2.07
N GLU A 101 -8.51 -11.41 3.34
CA GLU A 101 -8.47 -10.02 3.80
C GLU A 101 -7.05 -9.57 4.17
N LEU A 102 -6.06 -10.44 3.98
CA LEU A 102 -4.69 -10.18 4.41
C LEU A 102 -3.89 -9.57 3.27
N GLY A 103 -3.70 -8.26 3.32
CA GLY A 103 -2.75 -7.56 2.45
C GLY A 103 -1.35 -8.16 2.59
N LEU A 104 -0.67 -8.38 1.45
CA LEU A 104 0.70 -8.87 1.42
C LEU A 104 1.60 -7.74 0.91
N PRO A 105 2.43 -7.13 1.76
CA PRO A 105 3.37 -6.13 1.28
C PRO A 105 4.42 -6.75 0.34
N PRO A 106 5.19 -5.95 -0.42
CA PRO A 106 6.27 -6.46 -1.24
C PRO A 106 7.24 -7.34 -0.46
N ALA A 107 7.46 -8.58 -0.93
CA ALA A 107 8.41 -9.51 -0.32
C ALA A 107 9.84 -8.95 -0.28
N HIS A 108 10.24 -8.20 -1.31
CA HIS A 108 11.54 -7.55 -1.37
C HIS A 108 11.39 -6.08 -1.70
N ARG A 109 12.12 -5.23 -0.97
CA ARG A 109 12.30 -3.81 -1.31
C ARG A 109 13.77 -3.47 -1.22
N LEU A 110 14.26 -2.74 -2.21
CA LEU A 110 15.62 -2.21 -2.22
C LEU A 110 15.57 -0.74 -2.61
N ALA A 111 16.32 0.08 -1.89
CA ALA A 111 16.63 1.44 -2.26
C ALA A 111 18.15 1.61 -2.20
N ALA A 112 18.77 2.09 -3.26
CA ALA A 112 20.20 2.39 -3.28
C ALA A 112 20.41 3.75 -3.92
N GLY A 113 21.37 4.52 -3.39
CA GLY A 113 21.62 5.86 -3.88
C GLY A 113 23.04 6.34 -3.63
N ALA A 114 23.40 7.36 -4.39
CA ALA A 114 24.63 8.11 -4.24
C ALA A 114 24.30 9.60 -4.23
N THR A 115 25.04 10.36 -3.43
CA THR A 115 24.96 11.82 -3.44
C THR A 115 26.34 12.42 -3.61
N LEU A 116 26.38 13.55 -4.30
CA LEU A 116 27.55 14.39 -4.47
C LEU A 116 27.15 15.81 -4.07
N ASP A 117 27.93 16.42 -3.18
CA ASP A 117 27.81 17.81 -2.79
C ASP A 117 29.18 18.48 -2.79
N GLY A 118 29.57 18.99 -3.96
CA GLY A 118 30.83 19.67 -4.16
C GLY A 118 30.73 21.20 -4.02
N PRO A 119 31.85 21.92 -4.20
CA PRO A 119 31.87 23.39 -4.15
C PRO A 119 31.07 24.05 -5.28
N ARG A 120 31.07 23.43 -6.47
CA ARG A 120 30.42 23.95 -7.68
C ARG A 120 29.25 23.10 -8.17
N PHE A 121 29.34 21.79 -8.03
CA PHE A 121 28.34 20.86 -8.53
C PHE A 121 27.78 20.02 -7.40
N LEU A 122 26.49 19.72 -7.48
CA LEU A 122 25.80 18.79 -6.61
C LEU A 122 24.88 17.89 -7.42
N GLY A 123 24.50 16.76 -6.85
CA GLY A 123 23.54 15.87 -7.47
C GLY A 123 23.33 14.60 -6.67
N SER A 124 22.39 13.81 -7.16
CA SER A 124 22.09 12.51 -6.60
C SER A 124 21.63 11.55 -7.69
N ALA A 125 21.79 10.26 -7.44
CA ALA A 125 21.17 9.21 -8.22
C ALA A 125 20.64 8.16 -7.27
N SER A 126 19.45 7.62 -7.53
CA SER A 126 18.91 6.51 -6.76
C SER A 126 18.12 5.54 -7.61
N VAL A 127 18.13 4.28 -7.18
CA VAL A 127 17.31 3.20 -7.71
C VAL A 127 16.45 2.68 -6.57
N ASN A 128 15.13 2.59 -6.78
CA ASN A 128 14.23 1.95 -5.84
C ASN A 128 13.44 0.86 -6.55
N THR A 129 13.47 -0.36 -6.00
CA THR A 129 12.70 -1.49 -6.50
C THR A 129 11.84 -2.09 -5.39
N ALA A 130 10.68 -2.58 -5.78
CA ALA A 130 9.80 -3.37 -4.94
C ALA A 130 9.18 -4.49 -5.78
N THR A 131 9.06 -5.68 -5.22
CA THR A 131 8.24 -6.73 -5.82
C THR A 131 6.76 -6.39 -5.73
N ARG A 132 5.91 -7.14 -6.44
CA ARG A 132 4.46 -7.03 -6.33
C ARG A 132 3.98 -7.06 -4.87
N ALA A 133 2.91 -6.32 -4.58
CA ALA A 133 2.17 -6.38 -3.32
C ALA A 133 0.75 -6.86 -3.60
N PHE A 134 0.16 -7.60 -2.66
CA PHE A 134 -1.27 -7.89 -2.67
C PHE A 134 -2.00 -6.85 -1.83
N TRP A 135 -2.97 -6.19 -2.45
CA TRP A 135 -3.86 -5.25 -1.79
C TRP A 135 -5.24 -5.87 -1.70
N THR A 136 -5.88 -5.64 -0.56
CA THR A 136 -7.30 -5.91 -0.34
C THR A 136 -7.82 -4.72 0.43
N ASP A 137 -8.82 -4.07 -0.15
CA ASP A 137 -9.54 -2.95 0.43
C ASP A 137 -11.00 -3.41 0.59
N VAL A 138 -11.67 -3.02 1.67
CA VAL A 138 -13.02 -3.49 2.07
C VAL A 138 -13.22 -5.02 2.11
N LEU A 139 -14.39 -5.48 2.58
CA LEU A 139 -14.71 -6.92 2.80
C LEU A 139 -15.20 -7.66 1.53
N THR A 140 -15.03 -7.09 0.33
CA THR A 140 -15.62 -7.67 -0.90
C THR A 140 -14.57 -8.00 -1.96
N SER A 141 -14.83 -9.05 -2.74
CA SER A 141 -13.91 -9.60 -3.72
C SER A 141 -13.61 -8.67 -4.90
N GLU A 142 -14.27 -7.53 -5.03
CA GLU A 142 -14.08 -6.59 -6.14
C GLU A 142 -12.89 -5.65 -5.90
N TYR A 143 -12.43 -5.55 -4.65
CA TYR A 143 -11.43 -4.58 -4.23
C TYR A 143 -10.09 -5.20 -3.80
N HIS A 144 -9.70 -6.31 -4.44
CA HIS A 144 -8.41 -6.94 -4.19
C HIS A 144 -7.62 -7.15 -5.49
N GLY A 145 -6.30 -7.21 -5.37
CA GLY A 145 -5.45 -7.48 -6.50
C GLY A 145 -3.97 -7.27 -6.19
N TYR A 146 -3.14 -7.83 -7.07
CA TYR A 146 -1.71 -7.57 -7.00
C TYR A 146 -1.37 -6.28 -7.74
N SER A 147 -0.59 -5.40 -7.11
CA SER A 147 0.17 -4.40 -7.87
C SER A 147 1.31 -5.08 -8.62
N GLU A 148 1.78 -4.47 -9.71
CA GLU A 148 3.01 -4.93 -10.35
C GLU A 148 4.24 -4.56 -9.51
N GLY A 149 5.28 -5.40 -9.59
CA GLY A 149 6.59 -4.99 -9.10
C GLY A 149 7.15 -3.87 -9.96
N TYR A 150 7.92 -2.97 -9.36
CA TYR A 150 8.47 -1.81 -10.07
C TYR A 150 9.94 -1.59 -9.75
N THR A 151 10.60 -0.88 -10.67
CA THR A 151 11.90 -0.27 -10.46
C THR A 151 11.84 1.18 -10.94
N THR A 152 12.20 2.10 -10.07
CA THR A 152 12.36 3.53 -10.37
C THR A 152 13.82 3.89 -10.35
N VAL A 153 14.23 4.72 -11.30
CA VAL A 153 15.52 5.41 -11.27
C VAL A 153 15.24 6.89 -11.18
N ASN A 154 15.85 7.54 -10.20
CA ASN A 154 15.70 8.96 -9.94
C ASN A 154 17.08 9.62 -9.95
N GLY A 155 17.12 10.90 -10.22
CA GLY A 155 18.36 11.65 -10.13
C GLY A 155 18.14 13.14 -10.04
N SER A 156 19.18 13.83 -9.61
CA SER A 156 19.24 15.27 -9.61
C SER A 156 20.61 15.77 -10.02
N PHE A 157 20.65 16.95 -10.62
CA PHE A 157 21.88 17.65 -10.98
C PHE A 157 21.73 19.14 -10.76
N GLY A 158 22.70 19.74 -10.08
CA GLY A 158 22.67 21.14 -9.73
C GLY A 158 24.04 21.81 -9.74
N VAL A 159 23.98 23.14 -9.76
CA VAL A 159 25.13 24.03 -9.86
C VAL A 159 25.02 25.12 -8.79
N LYS A 160 26.09 25.32 -8.03
CA LYS A 160 26.26 26.38 -7.03
C LYS A 160 26.99 27.57 -7.63
N TRP A 161 26.30 28.68 -7.77
CA TRP A 161 26.77 29.96 -8.27
C TRP A 161 27.17 30.88 -7.12
N ASN A 162 28.00 31.87 -7.44
CA ASN A 162 28.48 32.87 -6.49
C ASN A 162 28.91 32.27 -5.14
N GLN A 163 29.84 31.31 -5.19
CA GLN A 163 30.36 30.59 -4.01
C GLN A 163 29.29 29.88 -3.14
N GLY A 164 28.11 29.60 -3.70
CA GLY A 164 27.01 28.90 -3.00
C GLY A 164 25.85 29.79 -2.60
N GLU A 165 25.91 31.11 -2.84
CA GLU A 165 24.80 32.02 -2.56
C GLU A 165 23.57 31.73 -3.43
N VAL A 166 23.77 31.23 -4.65
CA VAL A 166 22.66 30.81 -5.52
C VAL A 166 22.89 29.38 -5.97
N THR A 167 21.89 28.52 -5.85
CA THR A 167 21.96 27.14 -6.36
C THR A 167 20.80 26.87 -7.30
N THR A 168 21.09 26.33 -8.48
CA THR A 168 20.08 25.84 -9.42
C THR A 168 20.13 24.32 -9.46
N LEU A 169 18.97 23.65 -9.40
CA LEU A 169 18.88 22.19 -9.35
C LEU A 169 17.76 21.70 -10.27
N VAL A 170 17.99 20.60 -10.97
CA VAL A 170 16.95 19.84 -11.66
C VAL A 170 16.87 18.47 -11.03
N THR A 171 15.66 18.07 -10.63
CA THR A 171 15.35 16.75 -10.07
C THR A 171 14.39 16.03 -11.00
N VAL A 172 14.71 14.77 -11.32
CA VAL A 172 13.89 13.89 -12.13
C VAL A 172 13.53 12.65 -11.32
N THR A 173 12.24 12.45 -11.11
CA THR A 173 11.67 11.22 -10.56
C THR A 173 11.20 10.34 -11.70
N ASN A 174 11.48 9.03 -11.63
CA ASN A 174 11.13 8.06 -12.66
C ASN A 174 11.72 8.45 -14.03
N LEU A 175 13.05 8.53 -14.07
CA LEU A 175 13.88 8.95 -15.20
C LEU A 175 13.58 8.17 -16.48
N PHE A 176 13.12 6.92 -16.40
CA PHE A 176 12.76 6.10 -17.56
C PHE A 176 11.27 6.13 -17.92
N ASN A 177 10.46 6.98 -17.24
CA ASN A 177 9.02 7.14 -17.46
C ASN A 177 8.26 5.80 -17.50
N ARG A 178 8.52 4.94 -16.52
CA ARG A 178 7.76 3.69 -16.36
C ARG A 178 6.41 4.03 -15.74
N SER A 179 5.32 3.52 -16.30
CA SER A 179 4.02 3.58 -15.63
C SER A 179 4.08 2.73 -14.36
N ILE A 180 3.92 3.35 -13.19
CA ILE A 180 4.04 2.66 -11.90
C ILE A 180 2.77 2.87 -11.11
N GLN A 181 2.17 1.76 -10.70
CA GLN A 181 1.00 1.75 -9.83
C GLN A 181 1.35 0.99 -8.54
N GLN A 182 1.52 1.72 -7.44
CA GLN A 182 1.96 1.12 -6.16
C GLN A 182 0.82 0.43 -5.42
N HIS A 183 -0.40 0.90 -5.64
CA HIS A 183 -1.65 0.41 -5.04
C HIS A 183 -2.64 0.12 -6.16
N VAL A 184 -3.39 -1.00 -6.10
CA VAL A 184 -4.24 -1.42 -7.24
C VAL A 184 -5.34 -0.41 -7.59
N PHE A 185 -5.72 0.45 -6.64
CA PHE A 185 -6.62 1.61 -6.82
C PHE A 185 -5.91 2.97 -6.79
N GLY A 186 -4.59 2.98 -6.69
CA GLY A 186 -3.81 4.21 -6.69
C GLY A 186 -3.57 4.74 -8.10
N ASP A 187 -3.21 6.02 -8.16
CA ASP A 187 -2.83 6.69 -9.40
C ASP A 187 -1.59 6.06 -10.04
N ILE A 188 -1.49 6.21 -11.35
CA ILE A 188 -0.32 5.80 -12.12
C ILE A 188 0.71 6.93 -12.06
N LEU A 189 1.82 6.67 -11.39
CA LEU A 189 2.97 7.57 -11.33
C LEU A 189 3.75 7.51 -12.64
N GLN A 190 3.98 8.69 -13.22
CA GLN A 190 4.80 8.91 -14.41
C GLN A 190 6.08 9.67 -14.05
N ARG A 191 6.87 10.06 -15.06
CA ARG A 191 8.03 10.93 -14.84
C ARG A 191 7.59 12.31 -14.35
N THR A 192 8.29 12.79 -13.33
CA THR A 192 8.16 14.17 -12.84
C THR A 192 9.51 14.86 -12.94
N VAL A 193 9.51 16.10 -13.42
CA VAL A 193 10.70 16.95 -13.51
C VAL A 193 10.43 18.23 -12.72
N VAL A 194 11.32 18.56 -11.80
CA VAL A 194 11.23 19.75 -10.96
C VAL A 194 12.51 20.56 -11.12
N GLY A 195 12.37 21.86 -11.40
CA GLY A 195 13.46 22.83 -11.35
C GLY A 195 13.38 23.64 -10.06
N GLU A 196 14.50 23.81 -9.38
CA GLU A 196 14.61 24.62 -8.15
C GLU A 196 15.70 25.68 -8.31
N VAL A 197 15.45 26.86 -7.74
CA VAL A 197 16.47 27.89 -7.49
C VAL A 197 16.44 28.21 -6.00
N ARG A 198 17.58 28.12 -5.34
CA ARG A 198 17.75 28.38 -3.92
C ARG A 198 18.72 29.54 -3.71
N PHE A 199 18.38 30.41 -2.78
CA PHE A 199 19.25 31.49 -2.31
C PHE A 199 19.68 31.20 -0.88
N SER A 200 20.97 31.30 -0.61
CA SER A 200 21.54 31.22 0.74
C SER A 200 21.94 32.64 1.13
N LEU A 201 21.19 33.24 2.06
CA LEU A 201 21.43 34.58 2.62
C LEU A 201 22.41 34.52 3.78
#